data_AF-A0A329RBE2-F1
#
_entry.id   AF-A0A329RBE2-F1
#
_cell.length_a   1.000
_cell.length_b   1.000
_cell.length_c   1.000
_cell.angle_alpha   90.00
_cell.angle_beta   90.00
_cell.angle_gamma   90.00
#
_symmetry.space_group_name_H-M   'P 1'
#
loop_
_entity.id
_entity.type
_entity.pdbx_description
1 polymer ?
#
loop_
_entity_poly.entity_id
_entity_poly.type
_entity_poly.pdbx_seq_one_letter_code
_entity_poly.pdbx_strand_id
1 'polypeptide(L)'
;MKTTSELSGYYGMKTIKDLLVRYNNLDVVPFIKAIKSQRELFKRFDLDIFVDGVSLPGLSEKVMYQSCFDNLQYFSKKPAKAFQFPAKRMSGYKRQDAEAKREFGM
;
A
#
# COMPACT_ATOMS: atom_id res chain seq x y z
N MET A 1 -10.17 -14.20 -27.37
CA MET A 1 -9.69 -12.91 -26.84
C MET A 1 -10.80 -11.90 -27.08
N LYS A 2 -11.50 -11.44 -26.04
CA LYS A 2 -12.64 -10.51 -26.20
C LYS A 2 -12.12 -9.14 -26.61
N THR A 3 -12.78 -8.48 -27.56
CA THR A 3 -12.40 -7.15 -28.03
C THR A 3 -12.76 -6.10 -26.97
N THR A 4 -12.07 -4.96 -26.98
CA THR A 4 -12.26 -3.86 -26.02
C THR A 4 -13.70 -3.33 -25.99
N SER A 5 -14.42 -3.42 -27.11
CA SER A 5 -15.84 -3.06 -27.23
C SER A 5 -16.77 -4.02 -26.47
N GLU A 6 -16.48 -5.32 -26.49
CA GLU A 6 -17.29 -6.36 -25.81
C GLU A 6 -17.17 -6.30 -24.28
N LEU A 7 -15.98 -5.95 -23.77
CA LEU A 7 -15.72 -5.74 -22.34
C LEU A 7 -16.38 -4.46 -21.78
N SER A 8 -16.47 -3.43 -22.61
CA SER A 8 -17.13 -2.16 -22.27
C SER A 8 -18.63 -2.35 -22.02
N GLY A 9 -19.30 -3.10 -22.90
CA GLY A 9 -20.73 -3.38 -22.80
C GLY A 9 -21.13 -4.23 -21.58
N TYR A 10 -20.32 -5.23 -21.20
CA TYR A 10 -20.62 -6.11 -20.07
C TYR A 10 -20.55 -5.42 -18.70
N TYR A 11 -19.66 -4.44 -18.54
CA TYR A 11 -19.47 -3.70 -17.28
C TYR A 11 -20.04 -2.27 -17.32
N GLY A 12 -20.77 -1.90 -18.38
CA GLY A 12 -21.34 -0.56 -18.54
C GLY A 12 -20.32 0.57 -18.65
N MET A 13 -19.07 0.27 -18.99
CA MET A 13 -18.00 1.27 -19.16
C MET A 13 -18.22 2.01 -20.47
N LYS A 14 -18.04 3.33 -20.50
CA LYS A 14 -18.28 4.16 -21.70
C LYS A 14 -16.99 4.65 -22.35
N THR A 15 -15.88 4.65 -21.60
CA THR A 15 -14.59 5.19 -22.04
C THR A 15 -13.42 4.29 -21.64
N ILE A 16 -12.27 4.45 -22.32
CA ILE A 16 -11.00 3.78 -21.95
C ILE A 16 -10.58 4.18 -20.52
N LYS A 17 -10.89 5.40 -20.09
CA LYS A 17 -10.64 5.86 -18.72
C LYS A 17 -11.35 4.98 -17.70
N ASP A 18 -12.60 4.61 -17.95
CA ASP A 18 -13.38 3.76 -17.03
C ASP A 18 -12.75 2.37 -16.89
N LEU A 19 -12.24 1.81 -18.00
CA LEU A 19 -11.50 0.56 -18.00
C LEU A 19 -10.23 0.64 -17.15
N LEU A 20 -9.43 1.70 -17.31
CA LEU A 20 -8.19 1.90 -16.55
C LEU A 20 -8.47 2.09 -15.06
N VAL A 21 -9.52 2.85 -14.71
CA VAL A 21 -9.95 3.02 -13.31
C VAL A 21 -10.37 1.69 -12.71
N ARG A 22 -11.19 0.90 -13.43
CA ARG A 22 -11.61 -0.43 -12.98
C ARG A 22 -10.43 -1.36 -12.79
N TYR A 23 -9.52 -1.43 -13.76
CA TYR A 23 -8.33 -2.28 -13.72
C TYR A 23 -7.46 -1.96 -12.50
N ASN A 24 -7.13 -0.69 -12.31
CA ASN A 24 -6.32 -0.26 -11.16
C ASN A 24 -7.02 -0.54 -9.83
N ASN A 25 -8.33 -0.29 -9.73
CA ASN A 25 -9.06 -0.57 -8.49
C ASN A 25 -9.13 -2.07 -8.17
N LEU A 26 -9.25 -2.93 -9.19
CA LEU A 26 -9.26 -4.38 -9.02
C LEU A 26 -7.92 -4.92 -8.50
N ASP A 27 -6.81 -4.27 -8.79
CA ASP A 27 -5.49 -4.69 -8.32
C ASP A 27 -5.12 -4.03 -6.97
N VAL A 28 -5.25 -2.71 -6.91
CA VAL A 28 -4.80 -1.90 -5.77
C VAL A 28 -5.66 -2.11 -4.51
N VAL A 29 -6.98 -2.24 -4.64
CA VAL A 29 -7.86 -2.38 -3.46
C VAL A 29 -7.59 -3.70 -2.71
N PRO A 30 -7.55 -4.88 -3.38
CA PRO A 30 -7.15 -6.12 -2.73
C PRO A 30 -5.73 -6.07 -2.18
N PHE A 31 -4.80 -5.46 -2.91
CA PHE A 31 -3.40 -5.32 -2.47
C PHE A 31 -3.28 -4.55 -1.15
N ILE A 32 -3.95 -3.40 -1.03
CA ILE A 32 -3.98 -2.62 0.22
C ILE A 32 -4.62 -3.42 1.36
N LYS A 33 -5.69 -4.18 1.08
CA LYS A 33 -6.33 -5.04 2.07
C LYS A 33 -5.39 -6.15 2.57
N ALA A 34 -4.61 -6.73 1.66
CA ALA A 34 -3.61 -7.74 1.99
C ALA A 34 -2.49 -7.16 2.87
N ILE A 35 -1.93 -6.00 2.51
CA ILE A 35 -0.90 -5.31 3.31
C ILE A 35 -1.41 -5.00 4.72
N LYS A 36 -2.63 -4.47 4.85
CA LYS A 36 -3.22 -4.20 6.18
C LYS A 36 -3.33 -5.48 7.01
N SER A 37 -3.80 -6.56 6.41
CA SER A 37 -3.91 -7.86 7.10
C SER A 37 -2.54 -8.40 7.52
N GLN A 38 -1.52 -8.31 6.66
CA GLN A 38 -0.15 -8.72 6.96
C GLN A 38 0.44 -7.89 8.10
N ARG A 39 0.25 -6.56 8.06
CA ARG A 39 0.68 -5.65 9.13
C ARG A 39 0.07 -6.04 10.48
N GLU A 40 -1.25 -6.25 10.53
CA GLU A 40 -1.92 -6.60 11.79
C GLU A 40 -1.52 -7.99 12.32
N LEU A 41 -1.15 -8.93 11.45
CA LEU A 41 -0.60 -10.22 11.86
C LEU A 41 0.77 -10.06 12.54
N PHE A 42 1.71 -9.37 11.88
CA PHE A 42 3.10 -9.27 12.36
C PHE A 42 3.29 -8.28 13.51
N LYS A 43 2.39 -7.31 13.66
CA LYS A 43 2.36 -6.43 14.82
C LYS A 43 2.19 -7.18 16.15
N ARG A 44 1.59 -8.37 16.14
CA ARG A 44 1.45 -9.24 17.33
C ARG A 44 2.80 -9.74 17.86
N PHE A 45 3.81 -9.77 16.99
CA PHE A 45 5.18 -10.15 17.31
C PHE A 45 6.10 -8.93 17.50
N ASP A 46 5.51 -7.74 17.63
CA ASP A 46 6.21 -6.45 17.70
C ASP A 46 7.12 -6.18 16.48
N LEU A 47 6.72 -6.67 15.29
CA LEU A 47 7.45 -6.48 14.04
C LEU A 47 6.80 -5.41 13.16
N ASP A 48 7.62 -4.53 12.58
CA ASP A 48 7.20 -3.57 11.57
C ASP A 48 7.49 -4.11 10.17
N ILE A 49 6.45 -4.32 9.36
CA ILE A 49 6.56 -4.93 8.03
C ILE A 49 7.39 -4.10 7.01
N PHE A 50 7.75 -2.85 7.31
CA PHE A 50 8.60 -2.04 6.43
C PHE A 50 10.03 -1.92 6.94
N VAL A 51 10.22 -1.92 8.26
CA VAL A 51 11.54 -1.84 8.88
C VAL A 51 12.16 -3.23 9.06
N ASP A 52 11.37 -4.19 9.50
CA ASP A 52 11.86 -5.52 9.84
C ASP A 52 11.96 -6.46 8.66
N GLY A 53 11.11 -6.31 7.66
CA GLY A 53 11.14 -7.12 6.45
C GLY A 53 9.86 -6.96 5.65
N VAL A 54 9.99 -6.66 4.35
CA VAL A 54 8.83 -6.43 3.47
C VAL A 54 8.15 -7.73 3.06
N SER A 55 8.90 -8.82 2.99
CA SER A 55 8.41 -10.11 2.52
C SER A 55 7.91 -10.99 3.66
N LEU A 56 6.92 -11.83 3.35
CA LEU A 56 6.41 -12.83 4.30
C LEU A 56 7.52 -13.75 4.83
N PRO A 57 8.44 -14.28 4.00
CA PRO A 57 9.55 -15.09 4.52
C PRO A 57 10.46 -14.36 5.50
N GLY A 58 10.85 -13.11 5.22
CA GLY A 58 11.76 -12.36 6.10
C GLY A 58 11.14 -12.03 7.46
N LEU A 59 9.83 -11.78 7.51
CA LEU A 59 9.12 -11.56 8.77
C LEU A 59 8.90 -12.88 9.53
N SER A 60 8.51 -13.94 8.85
CA SER A 60 8.33 -15.26 9.46
C SER A 60 9.61 -15.82 10.05
N GLU A 61 10.75 -15.58 9.38
CA GLU A 61 12.07 -15.93 9.89
C GLU A 61 12.36 -15.21 11.22
N LYS A 62 12.06 -13.91 11.32
CA LYS A 62 12.22 -13.17 12.59
C LYS A 62 11.32 -13.72 13.70
N VAL A 63 10.08 -14.06 13.40
CA VAL A 63 9.17 -14.70 14.36
C VAL A 63 9.71 -16.06 14.81
N MET A 64 10.26 -16.85 13.89
CA MET A 64 10.90 -18.12 14.22
C MET A 64 12.07 -17.91 15.17
N TYR A 65 12.96 -16.96 14.87
CA TYR A 65 14.08 -16.64 15.75
C TYR A 65 13.61 -16.21 17.14
N GLN A 66 12.62 -15.30 17.23
CA GLN A 66 12.02 -14.87 18.50
C GLN A 66 11.43 -16.04 19.32
N SER A 67 10.92 -17.08 18.65
CA SER A 67 10.28 -18.22 19.30
C SER A 67 11.29 -19.29 19.75
N CYS A 68 12.43 -19.42 19.05
CA CYS A 68 13.41 -20.47 19.29
C CYS A 68 14.57 -20.04 20.21
N PHE A 69 14.76 -18.73 20.44
CA PHE A 69 15.92 -18.21 21.16
C PHE A 69 15.52 -17.12 22.17
N ASP A 70 15.78 -17.37 23.45
CA ASP A 70 15.41 -16.43 24.54
C ASP A 70 16.39 -15.24 24.70
N ASN A 71 17.60 -15.34 24.15
CA ASN A 71 18.70 -14.37 24.39
C ASN A 71 19.10 -13.58 23.13
N LEU A 72 18.14 -13.31 22.23
CA LEU A 72 18.43 -12.54 21.02
C LEU A 72 18.72 -11.07 21.33
N GLN A 73 19.82 -10.56 20.79
CA GLN A 73 20.16 -9.14 20.88
C GLN A 73 19.43 -8.38 19.76
N TYR A 74 18.50 -7.50 20.13
CA TYR A 74 17.77 -6.67 19.17
C TYR A 74 18.45 -5.32 18.95
N PHE A 75 18.41 -4.84 17.70
CA PHE A 75 18.79 -3.46 17.40
C PHE A 75 17.80 -2.48 18.02
N SER A 76 18.30 -1.34 18.49
CA SER A 76 17.48 -0.27 19.06
C SER A 76 16.49 0.26 18.00
N LYS A 77 15.18 0.13 18.25
CA LYS A 77 14.08 0.63 17.40
C LYS A 77 13.88 2.15 17.49
N LYS A 78 14.96 2.94 17.52
CA LYS A 78 14.84 4.41 17.51
C LYS A 78 14.19 4.83 16.19
N PRO A 79 13.06 5.54 16.22
CA PRO A 79 12.40 5.97 14.99
C PRO A 79 13.32 6.90 14.21
N ALA A 80 13.43 6.67 12.90
CA ALA A 80 14.12 7.59 12.01
C ALA A 80 13.38 8.94 11.99
N LYS A 81 14.09 10.02 11.63
CA LYS A 81 13.47 11.32 11.40
C LYS A 81 12.44 11.17 10.27
N ALA A 82 11.16 11.36 10.61
CA ALA A 82 10.08 11.26 9.64
C ALA A 82 10.32 12.21 8.47
N PHE A 83 10.05 11.73 7.25
CA PHE A 83 10.11 12.57 6.07
C PHE A 83 9.10 13.71 6.19
N GLN A 84 9.60 14.95 6.07
CA GLN A 84 8.76 16.14 6.08
C GLN A 84 8.51 16.55 4.63
N PHE A 85 7.26 16.44 4.21
CA PHE A 85 6.88 16.80 2.86
C PHE A 85 7.04 18.31 2.64
N PRO A 86 7.76 18.79 1.61
CA PRO A 86 7.95 20.22 1.40
C PRO A 86 6.61 20.95 1.19
N ALA A 87 6.36 21.99 1.99
CA ALA A 87 5.09 22.75 1.97
C ALA A 87 4.74 23.26 0.55
N LYS A 88 5.74 23.75 -0.19
CA LYS A 88 5.58 24.22 -1.58
C LYS A 88 5.10 23.13 -2.54
N ARG A 89 5.54 21.88 -2.34
CA ARG A 89 5.10 20.76 -3.17
C ARG A 89 3.68 20.34 -2.79
N MET A 90 3.33 20.40 -1.48
CA MET A 90 1.98 20.08 -0.99
C MET A 90 0.94 21.06 -1.57
N SER A 91 1.22 22.36 -1.53
CA SER A 91 0.34 23.37 -2.15
C SER A 91 0.18 23.15 -3.66
N GLY A 92 1.22 22.67 -4.34
CA GLY A 92 1.18 22.32 -5.75
C GLY A 92 0.17 21.22 -6.06
N TYR A 93 0.14 20.14 -5.28
CA TYR A 93 -0.82 19.05 -5.47
C TYR A 93 -2.26 19.49 -5.19
N LYS A 94 -2.48 20.27 -4.13
CA LYS A 94 -3.82 20.83 -3.83
C LYS A 94 -4.37 21.65 -4.98
N ARG A 95 -3.53 22.46 -5.63
CA ARG A 95 -3.92 23.23 -6.81
C ARG A 95 -4.28 22.32 -7.99
N GLN A 96 -3.48 21.29 -8.24
CA GLN A 96 -3.75 20.33 -9.32
C GLN A 96 -5.06 19.55 -9.10
N ASP A 97 -5.35 19.16 -7.86
CA ASP A 97 -6.61 18.48 -7.51
C ASP A 97 -7.82 19.41 -7.71
N ALA A 98 -7.70 20.68 -7.32
CA ALA A 98 -8.73 21.69 -7.54
C ALA A 98 -8.98 21.95 -9.03
N GLU A 99 -7.93 22.08 -9.84
CA GLU A 99 -8.01 22.26 -11.30
C GLU A 99 -8.67 21.04 -11.97
N ALA A 100 -8.33 19.83 -11.53
CA ALA A 100 -8.84 18.58 -12.07
C ALA A 100 -10.20 18.15 -11.48
N LYS A 101 -10.76 18.90 -10.51
CA LYS A 101 -12.02 18.62 -9.81
C LYS A 101 -12.10 17.18 -9.28
N ARG A 102 -11.01 16.66 -8.67
CA ARG A 102 -10.97 15.29 -8.15
C ARG A 102 -11.79 15.19 -6.86
N GLU A 103 -12.61 14.14 -6.73
CA GLU A 103 -13.53 13.94 -5.58
C GLU A 103 -12.81 13.82 -4.22
N PHE A 104 -11.63 13.22 -4.21
CA PHE A 104 -10.79 13.07 -3.02
C PHE A 104 -9.61 14.01 -3.16
N GLY A 105 -9.78 15.26 -2.75
CA GLY A 105 -8.67 16.21 -2.66
C GLY A 105 -7.70 15.83 -1.54
N MET A 106 -6.40 16.11 -1.72
CA MET A 106 -5.44 16.15 -0.60
C MET A 106 -5.57 17.40 0.28
#